data_AF-A0A1Y5DES0-F1
#
_entry.id   AF-A0A1Y5DES0-F1
#
_cell.length_a   1.000
_cell.length_b   1.000
_cell.length_c   1.000
_cell.angle_alpha   90.00
_cell.angle_beta   90.00
_cell.angle_gamma   90.00
#
_symmetry.space_group_name_H-M   'P 1'
#
loop_
_entity.id
_entity.type
_entity.pdbx_description
1 polymer ?
#
loop_
_entity_poly.entity_id
_entity_poly.type
_entity_poly.pdbx_seq_one_letter_code
_entity_poly.pdbx_strand_id
1 'polypeptide(L)'
;MKLRCADRILDLSSPQVMGVLNVTPDSFSDGGDYASLDAALFRAQEMVSQGVAIIDVGGESTRPGAATVALQQELDRVVPLIECIASQLDICISVDSSRPEVMLAAQAAGAHLINDVRALQRDGA
;
A
#
# COMPACT_ATOMS: atom_id res chain seq x y z
N MET A 1 16.21 17.05 4.90
CA MET A 1 16.20 16.70 3.45
C MET A 1 14.74 16.61 3.03
N LYS A 2 14.35 17.03 1.83
CA LYS A 2 12.96 16.89 1.36
C LYS A 2 12.88 15.83 0.28
N LEU A 3 11.98 14.86 0.43
CA LEU A 3 11.67 13.85 -0.58
C LEU A 3 10.38 14.25 -1.28
N ARG A 4 10.40 14.31 -2.61
CA ARG A 4 9.20 14.55 -3.43
C ARG A 4 8.62 13.21 -3.85
N CYS A 5 7.37 12.94 -3.47
CA CYS A 5 6.63 11.74 -3.77
C CYS A 5 5.43 12.13 -4.65
N ALA A 6 5.62 12.11 -5.97
CA ALA A 6 4.67 12.69 -6.93
C ALA A 6 4.34 14.16 -6.63
N ASP A 7 3.11 14.44 -6.20
CA ASP A 7 2.56 15.73 -5.80
C ASP A 7 2.71 16.04 -4.30
N ARG A 8 3.24 15.09 -3.51
CA ARG A 8 3.51 15.26 -2.07
C ARG A 8 4.99 15.53 -1.76
N ILE A 9 5.24 16.15 -0.60
CA ILE A 9 6.59 16.39 -0.08
C ILE A 9 6.68 15.85 1.34
N LEU A 10 7.62 14.94 1.59
CA LEU A 10 7.99 14.47 2.92
C LEU A 10 9.23 15.23 3.41
N ASP A 11 9.14 15.86 4.58
CA ASP A 11 10.30 16.46 5.24
C ASP A 11 11.03 15.44 6.11
N LEU A 12 12.19 15.00 5.64
CA LEU A 12 13.06 14.06 6.33
C LEU A 12 14.03 14.79 7.28
N SER A 13 13.66 15.96 7.80
CA SER A 13 14.38 16.65 8.89
C SER A 13 14.18 15.96 10.24
N SER A 14 13.12 15.16 10.37
CA SER A 14 12.82 14.25 11.47
C SER A 14 12.44 12.86 10.95
N PRO A 15 12.48 11.82 11.80
CA PRO A 15 11.97 10.50 11.44
C PRO A 15 10.50 10.57 11.02
N GLN A 16 10.20 9.97 9.88
CA GLN A 16 8.83 9.82 9.38
C GLN A 16 8.36 8.39 9.63
N VAL A 17 7.15 8.24 10.15
CA VAL A 17 6.57 6.93 10.42
C VAL A 17 5.77 6.46 9.21
N MET A 18 6.05 5.24 8.76
CA MET A 18 5.30 4.54 7.72
C MET A 18 4.45 3.44 8.38
N GLY A 19 3.13 3.56 8.28
CA GLY A 19 2.18 2.56 8.75
C GLY A 19 2.04 1.43 7.74
N VAL A 20 2.20 0.18 8.18
CA VAL A 20 2.08 -1.00 7.31
C VAL A 20 0.64 -1.50 7.28
N LEU A 21 0.02 -1.51 6.11
CA LEU A 21 -1.36 -1.94 5.88
C LEU A 21 -1.39 -3.10 4.88
N ASN A 22 -1.36 -4.32 5.43
CA ASN A 22 -1.44 -5.54 4.63
C ASN A 22 -2.89 -5.96 4.39
N VAL A 23 -3.24 -6.19 3.13
CA VAL A 23 -4.55 -6.69 2.71
C VAL A 23 -4.41 -8.17 2.36
N THR A 24 -4.44 -9.03 3.39
CA THR A 24 -4.43 -10.49 3.20
C THR A 24 -5.71 -11.11 3.76
N PRO A 25 -6.18 -12.25 3.21
CA PRO A 25 -7.40 -12.93 3.67
C PRO A 25 -7.33 -13.27 5.17
N ASP A 26 -6.15 -13.67 5.64
CA ASP A 26 -5.88 -14.03 7.03
C ASP A 26 -6.01 -12.84 8.01
N SER A 27 -6.09 -11.61 7.49
CA SER A 27 -6.21 -10.40 8.29
C SER A 27 -7.67 -9.99 8.58
N PHE A 28 -8.66 -10.53 7.84
CA PHE A 28 -10.05 -10.04 7.84
C PHE A 28 -11.12 -11.13 7.58
N SER A 29 -10.99 -12.31 8.21
CA SER A 29 -11.69 -13.56 7.82
C SER A 29 -13.22 -13.64 7.93
N ASP A 30 -13.96 -12.60 8.33
CA ASP A 30 -15.37 -12.76 8.75
C ASP A 30 -16.42 -12.07 7.86
N GLY A 31 -16.02 -11.35 6.80
CA GLY A 31 -16.94 -10.75 5.82
C GLY A 31 -16.23 -10.59 4.47
N GLY A 32 -16.95 -10.78 3.35
CA GLY A 32 -16.37 -10.82 2.00
C GLY A 32 -15.55 -9.59 1.57
N ASP A 33 -15.15 -9.53 0.29
CA ASP A 33 -14.16 -8.55 -0.22
C ASP A 33 -14.46 -7.07 0.11
N TYR A 34 -15.74 -6.69 0.23
CA TYR A 34 -16.13 -5.33 0.63
C TYR A 34 -15.95 -5.07 2.13
N ALA A 35 -16.22 -6.07 2.99
CA ALA A 35 -16.02 -5.94 4.43
C ALA A 35 -14.53 -5.92 4.79
N SER A 36 -13.67 -6.59 4.02
CA SER A 36 -12.23 -6.49 4.18
C SER A 36 -11.69 -5.13 3.70
N LEU A 37 -12.25 -4.55 2.63
CA LEU A 37 -11.88 -3.22 2.14
C LEU A 37 -12.27 -2.11 3.13
N ASP A 38 -13.51 -2.10 3.63
CA ASP A 38 -13.97 -1.12 4.62
C ASP A 38 -13.14 -1.19 5.92
N ALA A 39 -12.83 -2.41 6.37
CA ALA A 39 -11.98 -2.62 7.53
C ALA A 39 -10.55 -2.10 7.30
N ALA A 40 -9.96 -2.36 6.12
CA ALA A 40 -8.64 -1.85 5.78
C ALA A 40 -8.62 -0.31 5.69
N LEU A 41 -9.64 0.31 5.11
CA LEU A 41 -9.79 1.76 5.08
C LEU A 41 -9.95 2.36 6.49
N PHE A 42 -10.73 1.72 7.35
CA PHE A 42 -10.85 2.13 8.75
C PHE A 42 -9.49 2.07 9.47
N ARG A 43 -8.70 1.01 9.24
CA ARG A 43 -7.32 0.94 9.76
C ARG A 43 -6.42 2.06 9.21
N ALA A 44 -6.54 2.40 7.93
CA ALA A 44 -5.82 3.53 7.35
C ALA A 44 -6.18 4.86 8.06
N GLN A 45 -7.47 5.10 8.31
CA GLN A 45 -7.96 6.27 9.06
C GLN A 45 -7.39 6.30 10.49
N GLU A 46 -7.38 5.15 11.19
CA GLU A 46 -6.77 5.05 12.52
C GLU A 46 -5.27 5.39 12.48
N MET A 47 -4.51 4.86 11.51
CA MET A 47 -3.09 5.17 11.36
C MET A 47 -2.85 6.67 11.13
N VAL A 48 -3.66 7.31 10.28
CA VAL A 48 -3.58 8.77 10.07
C VAL A 48 -3.87 9.52 11.36
N SER A 49 -4.87 9.09 12.14
CA SER A 49 -5.18 9.69 13.45
C SER A 49 -4.05 9.55 14.47
N GLN A 50 -3.21 8.52 14.32
CA GLN A 50 -2.01 8.28 15.14
C GLN A 50 -0.77 9.05 14.65
N GLY A 51 -0.87 9.78 13.52
CA GLY A 51 0.19 10.64 13.02
C GLY A 51 1.24 9.94 12.15
N VAL A 52 0.90 8.85 11.46
CA VAL A 52 1.78 8.32 10.42
C VAL A 52 1.91 9.34 9.28
N ALA A 53 3.06 9.36 8.62
CA ALA A 53 3.34 10.22 7.47
C ALA A 53 3.13 9.49 6.13
N ILE A 54 3.19 8.16 6.15
CA ILE A 54 3.06 7.30 4.98
C ILE A 54 2.21 6.09 5.36
N ILE A 55 1.36 5.62 4.46
CA ILE A 55 0.73 4.29 4.52
C ILE A 55 1.34 3.42 3.43
N ASP A 56 1.83 2.25 3.80
CA ASP A 56 2.41 1.25 2.90
C ASP A 56 1.42 0.11 2.70
N VAL A 57 0.90 -0.01 1.48
CA VAL A 57 -0.17 -0.94 1.11
C VAL A 57 0.44 -2.17 0.44
N GLY A 58 0.27 -3.34 1.05
CA GLY A 58 0.78 -4.62 0.53
C GLY A 58 -0.34 -5.64 0.29
N GLY A 59 -0.35 -6.26 -0.90
CA GLY A 59 -1.31 -7.30 -1.29
C GLY A 59 -0.78 -8.73 -1.20
N GLU A 60 0.54 -8.88 -1.03
CA GLU A 60 1.25 -10.15 -0.92
C GLU A 60 2.01 -10.22 0.42
N SER A 61 1.95 -11.38 1.08
CA SER A 61 2.75 -11.60 2.29
C SER A 61 4.19 -11.93 1.88
N THR A 62 5.15 -11.14 2.37
CA THR A 62 6.58 -11.41 2.20
C THR A 62 7.15 -12.37 3.24
N ARG A 63 6.31 -12.98 4.09
CA ARG A 63 6.73 -13.92 5.14
C ARG A 63 7.25 -15.24 4.54
N PRO A 64 8.30 -15.86 5.12
CA PRO A 64 8.78 -17.17 4.68
C PRO A 64 7.66 -18.22 4.66
N GLY A 65 7.46 -18.87 3.51
CA GLY A 65 6.44 -19.91 3.33
C GLY A 65 5.05 -19.39 2.95
N ALA A 66 4.86 -18.09 2.73
CA ALA A 66 3.61 -17.57 2.18
C ALA A 66 3.32 -18.15 0.78
N ALA A 67 2.05 -18.47 0.53
CA ALA A 67 1.61 -18.88 -0.79
C ALA A 67 1.76 -17.72 -1.77
N THR A 68 2.25 -18.02 -2.97
CA THR A 68 2.32 -17.04 -4.05
C THR A 68 0.92 -16.56 -4.41
N VAL A 69 0.72 -15.25 -4.42
CA VAL A 69 -0.54 -14.63 -4.81
C VAL A 69 -0.57 -14.48 -6.33
N ALA A 70 -1.71 -14.78 -6.98
CA ALA A 70 -1.85 -14.53 -8.41
C ALA A 70 -1.81 -13.02 -8.69
N LEU A 71 -1.30 -12.59 -9.86
CA LEU A 71 -1.19 -11.16 -10.19
C LEU A 71 -2.54 -10.44 -10.02
N GLN A 72 -3.60 -10.99 -10.61
CA GLN A 72 -4.93 -10.41 -10.53
C GLN A 72 -5.41 -10.27 -9.07
N GLN A 73 -5.12 -11.27 -8.24
CA GLN A 73 -5.51 -11.25 -6.84
C GLN A 73 -4.76 -10.18 -6.03
N GLU A 74 -3.50 -9.89 -6.35
CA GLU A 74 -2.76 -8.78 -5.73
C GLU A 74 -3.33 -7.42 -6.18
N LEU A 75 -3.65 -7.27 -7.47
CA LEU A 75 -4.31 -6.08 -8.02
C LEU A 75 -5.67 -5.82 -7.34
N ASP A 76 -6.52 -6.86 -7.26
CA ASP A 76 -7.86 -6.78 -6.67
C ASP A 76 -7.83 -6.38 -5.18
N ARG A 77 -6.71 -6.64 -4.49
CA ARG A 77 -6.51 -6.25 -3.08
C ARG A 77 -5.98 -4.84 -2.93
N VAL A 78 -4.99 -4.47 -3.72
CA VAL A 78 -4.21 -3.23 -3.54
C VAL A 78 -4.89 -2.04 -4.19
N VAL A 79 -5.35 -2.19 -5.43
CA VAL A 79 -5.84 -1.07 -6.24
C VAL A 79 -7.06 -0.40 -5.61
N PRO A 80 -8.15 -1.12 -5.23
CA PRO A 80 -9.32 -0.48 -4.66
C PRO A 80 -9.03 0.24 -3.34
N LEU A 81 -8.14 -0.33 -2.52
CA LEU A 81 -7.76 0.30 -1.25
C LEU A 81 -6.98 1.59 -1.46
N ILE A 82 -6.04 1.61 -2.41
CA ILE A 82 -5.29 2.83 -2.75
C ILE A 82 -6.25 3.92 -3.26
N GLU A 83 -7.21 3.58 -4.13
CA GLU A 83 -8.23 4.54 -4.59
C GLU A 83 -9.06 5.10 -3.44
N CYS A 84 -9.49 4.25 -2.50
CA CYS A 84 -10.23 4.68 -1.31
C CYS A 84 -9.40 5.58 -0.40
N ILE A 85 -8.14 5.24 -0.14
CA ILE A 85 -7.23 6.07 0.69
C ILE A 85 -6.97 7.40 0.00
N ALA A 86 -6.62 7.40 -1.30
CA ALA A 86 -6.30 8.60 -2.06
C ALA A 86 -7.48 9.58 -2.16
N SER A 87 -8.72 9.06 -2.22
CA SER A 87 -9.93 9.89 -2.29
C SER A 87 -10.39 10.45 -0.93
N GLN A 88 -9.96 9.87 0.19
CA GLN A 88 -10.50 10.20 1.52
C GLN A 88 -9.46 10.76 2.50
N LEU A 89 -8.18 10.46 2.31
CA LEU A 89 -7.12 10.76 3.26
C LEU A 89 -6.02 11.60 2.61
N ASP A 90 -5.64 12.69 3.28
CA ASP A 90 -4.53 13.53 2.86
C ASP A 90 -3.18 12.96 3.36
N ILE A 91 -2.77 11.81 2.81
CA ILE A 91 -1.59 11.06 3.26
C ILE A 91 -0.73 10.55 2.10
N CYS A 92 0.58 10.42 2.32
CA CYS A 92 1.46 9.77 1.36
C CYS A 92 1.18 8.26 1.32
N ILE A 93 1.07 7.70 0.13
CA ILE A 93 0.76 6.29 -0.10
C ILE A 93 1.95 5.63 -0.79
N SER A 94 2.43 4.55 -0.20
CA SER A 94 3.41 3.64 -0.77
C SER A 94 2.74 2.33 -1.15
N VAL A 95 3.16 1.73 -2.26
CA VAL A 95 2.80 0.35 -2.61
C VAL A 95 3.98 -0.58 -2.34
N ASP A 96 3.75 -1.62 -1.54
CA ASP A 96 4.71 -2.71 -1.30
C ASP A 96 4.46 -3.82 -2.34
N SER A 97 5.21 -3.76 -3.43
CA SER A 97 5.17 -4.80 -4.47
C SER A 97 6.46 -4.81 -5.28
N SER A 98 6.80 -6.00 -5.78
CA SER A 98 7.87 -6.19 -6.76
C SER A 98 7.34 -6.42 -8.18
N ARG A 99 6.03 -6.32 -8.43
CA ARG A 99 5.45 -6.55 -9.76
C ARG A 99 5.27 -5.24 -10.50
N PRO A 100 5.86 -5.06 -11.70
CA PRO A 100 5.69 -3.82 -12.46
C PRO A 100 4.23 -3.52 -12.78
N GLU A 101 3.41 -4.55 -13.02
CA GLU A 101 1.98 -4.38 -13.28
C GLU A 101 1.24 -3.79 -12.07
N VAL A 102 1.62 -4.19 -10.85
CA VAL A 102 1.05 -3.66 -9.60
C VAL A 102 1.56 -2.25 -9.34
N MET A 103 2.86 -1.98 -9.57
CA MET A 103 3.44 -0.64 -9.43
C MET A 103 2.72 0.38 -10.32
N LEU A 104 2.50 0.03 -11.59
CA LEU A 104 1.81 0.89 -12.56
C LEU A 104 0.34 1.11 -12.17
N ALA A 105 -0.37 0.05 -11.81
CA ALA A 105 -1.77 0.16 -11.41
C ALA A 105 -1.94 0.98 -10.12
N ALA A 106 -1.07 0.76 -9.13
CA ALA A 106 -1.06 1.51 -7.89
C ALA A 106 -0.76 3.00 -8.12
N GLN A 107 0.21 3.33 -8.98
CA GLN A 107 0.49 4.71 -9.34
C GLN A 107 -0.72 5.38 -10.00
N ALA A 108 -1.39 4.69 -10.92
CA ALA A 108 -2.62 5.19 -11.56
C ALA A 108 -3.77 5.38 -10.55
N ALA A 109 -3.83 4.56 -9.51
CA ALA A 109 -4.81 4.65 -8.42
C ALA A 109 -4.51 5.75 -7.39
N GLY A 110 -3.32 6.34 -7.40
CA GLY A 110 -2.92 7.42 -6.49
C GLY A 110 -1.78 7.10 -5.52
N ALA A 111 -1.03 6.01 -5.75
CA ALA A 111 0.22 5.77 -5.00
C ALA A 111 1.30 6.81 -5.37
N HIS A 112 2.12 7.17 -4.39
CA HIS A 112 3.15 8.20 -4.49
C HIS A 112 4.57 7.63 -4.41
N LEU A 113 4.72 6.41 -3.88
CA LEU A 113 5.97 5.71 -3.65
C LEU A 113 5.84 4.23 -4.04
N ILE A 114 6.94 3.66 -4.52
CA ILE A 114 7.11 2.22 -4.72
C ILE A 114 8.09 1.74 -3.65
N ASN A 115 7.66 0.79 -2.84
CA ASN A 115 8.49 0.07 -1.89
C ASN A 115 8.72 -1.35 -2.43
N ASP A 116 9.87 -1.56 -3.10
CA ASP A 116 10.20 -2.87 -3.67
C ASP A 116 11.35 -3.53 -2.91
N VAL A 117 11.01 -4.58 -2.14
CA VAL A 117 11.99 -5.41 -1.42
C VAL A 117 13.01 -6.11 -2.33
N ARG A 118 12.73 -6.19 -3.64
CA ARG A 118 13.62 -6.76 -4.67
C ARG A 118 14.42 -5.70 -5.43
N ALA A 119 14.34 -4.44 -5.03
CA ALA A 119 15.13 -3.34 -5.61
C ALA A 119 15.02 -3.25 -7.16
N LEU A 120 13.81 -3.41 -7.70
CA LEU A 120 13.48 -3.34 -9.13
C LEU A 120 14.22 -4.38 -9.99
N GLN A 121 14.61 -5.51 -9.41
CA GLN A 121 15.35 -6.56 -10.12
C GLN A 121 14.44 -7.54 -10.88
N ARG A 122 13.12 -7.41 -10.77
CA ARG A 122 12.20 -8.20 -11.60
C ARG A 122 12.16 -7.63 -13.01
N ASP A 123 12.14 -8.52 -14.00
CA ASP A 123 12.03 -8.11 -15.39
C ASP A 123 10.80 -7.20 -15.60
N GLY A 124 11.06 -5.99 -16.12
CA GLY A 124 10.04 -4.98 -16.41
C GLY A 124 9.77 -3.95 -15.29
N ALA A 125 10.43 -4.07 -14.13
CA ALA A 125 10.35 -3.10 -13.03
C ALA A 125 11.20 -1.83 -13.25
#